data_AF-A0A1F9Y7P3-F1
#
_entry.id   AF-A0A1F9Y7P3-F1
#
_cell.length_a   1.000
_cell.length_b   1.000
_cell.length_c   1.000
_cell.angle_alpha   90.00
_cell.angle_beta   90.00
_cell.angle_gamma   90.00
#
_symmetry.space_group_name_H-M   'P 1'
#
loop_
_entity.id
_entity.type
_entity.pdbx_description
1 polymer ?
#
loop_
_entity_poly.entity_id
_entity_poly.type
_entity_poly.pdbx_seq_one_letter_code
_entity_poly.pdbx_strand_id
1 'polypeptide(L)'
;MDRRILLLASFALCFSGCSSMRSLMLDEAPPSSSVADDVTHPRTPDQAYYAGLLMMQRGDPDRARREWSRCLAISSADSPYRLDCLVALEKLSSPGTLMP
;
A
#
# COMPACT_ATOMS: atom_id res chain seq x y z
N MET A 1 -36.79 -12.97 -44.13
CA MET A 1 -36.45 -14.05 -43.18
C MET A 1 -35.05 -13.78 -42.68
N ASP A 2 -35.00 -13.00 -41.61
CA ASP A 2 -33.99 -11.98 -41.39
C ASP A 2 -32.95 -12.38 -40.35
N ARG A 3 -31.68 -12.45 -40.79
CA ARG A 3 -30.48 -12.63 -39.94
C ARG A 3 -30.22 -11.46 -38.98
N ARG A 4 -31.09 -10.45 -38.96
CA ARG A 4 -31.02 -9.26 -38.10
C ARG A 4 -31.73 -9.43 -36.76
N ILE A 5 -32.50 -10.52 -36.57
CA ILE A 5 -33.27 -10.77 -35.33
C ILE A 5 -32.41 -11.44 -34.24
N LEU A 6 -31.27 -12.05 -34.59
CA LEU A 6 -30.39 -12.73 -33.63
C LEU A 6 -29.32 -11.83 -32.98
N LEU A 7 -29.16 -10.58 -33.41
CA LEU A 7 -28.16 -9.65 -32.84
C LEU A 7 -28.77 -8.63 -31.86
N LEU A 8 -30.10 -8.66 -31.64
CA LEU A 8 -30.80 -7.79 -30.68
C LEU A 8 -31.01 -8.45 -29.31
N ALA A 9 -30.45 -9.64 -29.07
CA ALA A 9 -30.49 -10.31 -27.77
C ALA A 9 -29.33 -9.90 -26.83
N SER A 10 -28.49 -8.94 -27.24
CA SER A 10 -27.32 -8.51 -26.46
C SER A 10 -27.51 -7.17 -25.74
N PHE A 11 -28.71 -6.59 -25.77
CA PHE A 11 -28.92 -5.19 -25.35
C PHE A 11 -29.91 -4.98 -24.19
N ALA A 12 -30.27 -6.02 -23.43
CA ALA A 12 -31.32 -5.90 -22.40
C ALA A 12 -31.03 -6.65 -21.08
N LEU A 13 -29.83 -6.51 -20.52
CA LEU A 13 -29.58 -6.81 -19.09
C LEU A 13 -28.77 -5.67 -18.45
N CYS A 14 -29.42 -4.52 -18.33
CA CYS A 14 -29.02 -3.46 -17.41
C CYS A 14 -29.66 -3.70 -16.03
N PHE A 15 -28.88 -3.45 -14.98
CA PHE A 15 -29.30 -2.97 -13.67
C PHE A 15 -30.33 -3.82 -12.87
N SER A 16 -29.86 -4.58 -11.88
CA SER A 16 -30.27 -4.45 -10.47
C SER A 16 -29.67 -5.58 -9.65
N GLY A 17 -28.64 -5.29 -8.84
CA GLY A 17 -28.01 -6.31 -8.00
C GLY A 17 -26.81 -5.86 -7.17
N CYS A 18 -26.76 -4.61 -6.71
CA CYS A 18 -25.86 -4.23 -5.62
C CYS A 18 -26.38 -4.86 -4.31
N SER A 19 -25.83 -5.99 -3.91
CA SER A 19 -25.81 -6.50 -2.52
C SER A 19 -24.92 -7.73 -2.42
N SER A 20 -23.61 -7.53 -2.37
CA SER A 20 -22.76 -8.49 -1.65
C SER A 20 -21.74 -7.70 -0.83
N MET A 21 -22.27 -7.10 0.23
CA MET A 21 -21.47 -6.67 1.36
C MET A 21 -20.92 -7.92 2.04
N ARG A 22 -19.59 -7.98 2.07
CA ARG A 22 -18.80 -8.15 3.30
C ARG A 22 -18.65 -9.56 3.87
N SER A 23 -17.38 -10.00 3.83
CA SER A 23 -16.69 -10.90 4.78
C SER A 23 -16.99 -12.40 4.62
N LEU A 24 -16.00 -13.31 4.59
CA LEU A 24 -14.87 -13.46 5.51
C LEU A 24 -13.74 -14.33 4.90
N MET A 25 -12.50 -14.02 5.32
CA MET A 25 -11.36 -14.95 5.50
C MET A 25 -10.74 -15.65 4.28
N LEU A 26 -9.69 -15.03 3.74
CA LEU A 26 -8.38 -15.62 3.35
C LEU A 26 -7.53 -14.41 2.98
N ASP A 27 -6.99 -13.68 3.95
CA ASP A 27 -5.61 -13.89 4.44
C ASP A 27 -4.69 -14.41 3.34
N GLU A 28 -4.40 -13.56 2.35
CA GLU A 28 -3.14 -13.66 1.62
C GLU A 28 -2.28 -12.52 2.13
N ALA A 29 -1.59 -12.80 3.24
CA ALA A 29 -0.48 -11.99 3.71
C ALA A 29 0.42 -11.64 2.51
N PRO A 30 0.86 -10.38 2.34
CA PRO A 30 1.80 -10.04 1.30
C PRO A 30 3.02 -10.98 1.44
N PRO A 31 3.57 -11.50 0.32
CA PRO A 31 4.64 -12.49 0.37
C PRO A 31 5.71 -11.99 1.34
N SER A 32 5.98 -12.83 2.33
CA SER A 32 7.03 -12.64 3.32
C SER A 32 8.26 -12.06 2.66
N SER A 33 8.49 -10.77 2.93
CA SER A 33 9.80 -10.17 3.12
C SER A 33 10.96 -10.94 2.50
N SER A 34 11.08 -10.92 1.17
CA SER A 34 12.39 -10.98 0.54
C SER A 34 13.01 -9.58 0.66
N VAL A 35 13.21 -9.13 1.90
CA VAL A 35 14.19 -8.10 2.16
C VAL A 35 15.49 -8.81 1.88
N ALA A 36 15.97 -8.69 0.64
CA ALA A 36 17.31 -9.12 0.29
C ALA A 36 18.23 -8.38 1.26
N ASP A 37 18.72 -9.13 2.25
CA ASP A 37 19.74 -8.70 3.18
C ASP A 37 20.93 -8.27 2.32
N ASP A 38 21.12 -6.95 2.19
CA ASP A 38 22.43 -6.40 1.90
C ASP A 38 23.27 -6.63 3.17
N VAL A 39 23.83 -7.85 3.26
CA VAL A 39 24.65 -8.36 4.38
C VAL A 39 25.86 -7.46 4.66
N THR A 40 26.14 -6.48 3.80
CA THR A 40 27.30 -5.61 3.94
C THR A 40 27.14 -4.62 5.10
N HIS A 41 25.94 -4.07 5.36
CA HIS A 41 25.68 -3.22 6.53
C HIS A 41 24.19 -3.28 6.92
N PRO A 42 23.83 -3.83 8.10
CA PRO A 42 22.45 -3.83 8.55
C PRO A 42 21.98 -2.38 8.69
N ARG A 43 21.00 -2.00 7.86
CA ARG A 43 20.41 -0.67 7.89
C ARG A 43 19.74 -0.47 9.25
N THR A 44 20.03 0.63 9.91
CA THR A 44 19.41 1.00 11.19
C THR A 44 18.03 1.66 10.96
N PRO A 45 17.11 1.66 11.95
CA PRO A 45 15.78 2.26 11.80
C PRO A 45 15.82 3.74 11.42
N ASP A 46 16.79 4.51 11.92
CA ASP A 46 17.02 5.90 11.55
C ASP A 46 17.39 6.06 10.06
N GLN A 47 18.28 5.23 9.55
CA GLN A 47 18.67 5.26 8.14
C GLN A 47 17.46 4.96 7.23
N ALA A 48 16.61 4.00 7.62
CA ALA A 48 15.37 3.71 6.90
C ALA A 48 14.37 4.89 6.98
N TYR A 49 14.25 5.53 8.15
CA TYR A 49 13.41 6.72 8.32
C TYR A 49 13.84 7.89 7.42
N TYR A 50 15.12 8.25 7.47
CA TYR A 50 15.67 9.34 6.65
C TYR A 50 15.64 9.01 5.15
N ALA A 51 15.84 7.74 4.76
CA ALA A 51 15.65 7.32 3.38
C ALA A 51 14.22 7.60 2.91
N GLY A 52 13.20 7.30 3.73
CA GLY A 52 11.82 7.61 3.38
C GLY A 52 11.54 9.12 3.22
N LEU A 53 12.13 9.96 4.09
CA LEU A 53 12.05 11.42 3.95
C LEU A 53 12.67 11.91 2.63
N LEU A 54 13.83 11.37 2.25
CA LEU A 54 14.47 11.70 0.97
C LEU A 54 13.59 11.31 -0.23
N MET A 55 12.87 10.18 -0.15
CA MET A 55 11.94 9.77 -1.20
C MET A 55 10.73 10.70 -1.29
N MET A 56 10.19 11.15 -0.15
CA MET A 56 9.14 12.17 -0.13
C MET A 56 9.59 13.48 -0.77
N GLN A 57 10.78 13.96 -0.44
CA GLN A 57 11.34 15.17 -1.04
C GLN A 57 11.52 15.06 -2.55
N ARG A 58 11.75 13.84 -3.05
CA ARG A 58 11.84 13.53 -4.49
C ARG A 58 10.48 13.34 -5.16
N GLY A 59 9.38 13.44 -4.42
CA GLY A 59 8.03 13.22 -4.94
C GLY A 59 7.71 11.74 -5.18
N ASP A 60 8.41 10.82 -4.51
CA ASP A 60 8.19 9.37 -4.61
C ASP A 60 7.61 8.82 -3.28
N PRO A 61 6.30 9.04 -3.03
CA PRO A 61 5.66 8.58 -1.81
C PRO A 61 5.59 7.06 -1.71
N ASP A 62 5.60 6.35 -2.84
CA ASP A 62 5.58 4.88 -2.85
C ASP A 62 6.90 4.30 -2.35
N ARG A 63 8.04 4.87 -2.76
CA ARG A 63 9.34 4.52 -2.19
C ARG A 63 9.45 4.94 -0.74
N ALA A 64 8.92 6.10 -0.38
CA ALA A 64 8.89 6.54 1.01
C ALA A 64 8.15 5.54 1.91
N ARG A 65 6.97 5.09 1.48
CA ARG A 65 6.19 4.04 2.14
C ARG A 65 7.04 2.80 2.38
N ARG A 66 7.76 2.31 1.37
CA ARG A 66 8.60 1.10 1.49
C ARG A 66 9.72 1.27 2.52
N GLU A 67 10.39 2.40 2.55
CA GLU A 67 11.46 2.65 3.52
C GLU A 67 10.93 2.82 4.95
N TRP A 68 9.79 3.48 5.14
CA TRP A 68 9.17 3.59 6.46
C TRP A 68 8.55 2.28 6.95
N SER A 69 8.02 1.44 6.05
CA SER A 69 7.61 0.07 6.41
C SER A 69 8.82 -0.76 6.85
N ARG A 70 9.96 -0.64 6.17
CA ARG A 70 11.21 -1.29 6.60
C ARG A 70 11.66 -0.78 7.97
N CYS A 71 11.62 0.53 8.20
CA CYS A 71 11.92 1.12 9.52
C CYS A 71 11.09 0.50 10.64
N LEU A 72 9.78 0.29 10.43
CA LEU A 72 8.93 -0.39 11.41
C LEU A 72 9.29 -1.87 11.63
N ALA A 73 9.71 -2.56 10.57
CA ALA A 73 10.10 -3.95 10.65
C ALA A 73 11.40 -4.17 11.44
N ILE A 74 12.34 -3.21 11.38
CA ILE A 74 13.65 -3.31 12.05
C ILE A 74 13.71 -2.56 13.39
N SER A 75 12.74 -1.71 13.71
CA SER A 75 12.72 -0.95 14.95
C SER A 75 12.25 -1.81 16.13
N SER A 76 13.02 -1.78 17.22
CA SER A 76 12.57 -2.30 18.52
C SER A 76 11.43 -1.43 19.07
N ALA A 77 10.68 -1.98 20.03
CA ALA A 77 9.58 -1.25 20.68
C ALA A 77 10.04 0.07 21.33
N ASP A 78 11.27 0.09 21.87
CA ASP A 78 11.86 1.25 22.54
C ASP A 78 12.58 2.21 21.58
N SER A 79 12.63 1.90 20.28
CA SER A 79 13.29 2.75 19.30
C SER A 79 12.50 4.05 19.12
N PRO A 80 13.13 5.24 19.23
CA PRO A 80 12.43 6.50 19.00
C PRO A 80 11.89 6.61 17.57
N TYR A 81 12.56 5.97 16.61
CA TYR A 81 12.16 5.96 15.20
C TYR A 81 10.94 5.10 14.91
N ARG A 82 10.54 4.19 15.83
CA ARG A 82 9.34 3.38 15.65
C ARG A 82 8.09 4.25 15.53
N LEU A 83 7.95 5.23 16.43
CA LEU A 83 6.81 6.15 16.41
C LEU A 83 6.85 7.04 15.17
N ASP A 84 8.01 7.59 14.83
CA ASP A 84 8.17 8.46 13.65
C ASP A 84 7.79 7.74 12.35
N CYS A 85 8.20 6.48 12.18
CA CYS A 85 7.86 5.69 11.01
C CYS A 85 6.37 5.31 10.96
N LEU A 86 5.71 5.08 12.10
CA LEU A 86 4.25 4.89 12.17
C LEU A 86 3.52 6.16 11.71
N VAL A 87 3.89 7.31 12.26
CA VAL A 87 3.29 8.61 11.92
C VAL A 87 3.49 8.92 10.44
N ALA A 88 4.68 8.65 9.90
CA ALA A 88 4.99 8.89 8.50
C ALA A 88 4.13 8.02 7.55
N LEU A 89 3.90 6.75 7.91
CA LEU A 89 3.01 5.86 7.16
C LEU A 89 1.54 6.28 7.26
N GLU A 90 1.10 6.71 8.44
CA GLU A 90 -0.26 7.20 8.65
C GLU A 90 -0.56 8.45 7.81
N LYS A 91 0.42 9.35 7.71
CA LYS A 91 0.33 10.53 6.83
C LYS A 91 0.16 10.15 5.36
N LEU A 92 0.72 9.02 4.92
CA LEU A 92 0.55 8.53 3.54
C LEU A 92 -0.76 7.75 3.32
N SER A 93 -1.39 7.23 4.37
CA SER A 93 -2.70 6.57 4.27
C SER A 93 -3.87 7.55 4.37
N SER A 94 -3.65 8.74 4.92
CA SER A 94 -4.67 9.79 5.01
C SER A 94 -4.64 10.72 3.78
N PRO A 95 -5.52 10.55 2.78
CA PRO A 95 -5.52 11.35 1.54
C PRO A 95 -5.86 12.84 1.73
N GLY A 96 -6.14 13.29 2.96
CA GLY A 96 -6.51 14.68 3.29
C GLY A 96 -5.38 15.53 3.88
N THR A 97 -4.18 14.99 4.13
CA THR A 97 -3.11 15.71 4.87
C THR A 97 -1.99 16.23 3.95
N LEU A 98 -2.12 16.08 2.63
CA LEU A 98 -1.13 16.49 1.63
C LEU A 98 -1.37 17.87 0.99
N MET A 99 -2.25 18.72 1.56
CA MET A 99 -2.41 20.11 1.09
C MET A 99 -2.07 21.10 2.21
N PRO A 100 -0.94 21.83 2.14
CA PRO A 100 -0.79 23.11 2.84
C PRO A 100 -1.64 24.21 2.20
#